data_AF-A0A3T0KZB0-F1
#
_entry.id   AF-A0A3T0KZB0-F1
#
_cell.length_a   1.000
_cell.length_b   1.000
_cell.length_c   1.000
_cell.angle_alpha   90.00
_cell.angle_beta   90.00
_cell.angle_gamma   90.00
#
_symmetry.space_group_name_H-M   'P 1'
#
loop_
_entity.id
_entity.type
_entity.pdbx_description
1 polymer ?
#
loop_
_entity_poly.entity_id
_entity_poly.type
_entity_poly.pdbx_seq_one_letter_code
_entity_poly.pdbx_strand_id
1 'polypeptide(L)'
;MSKELVGFSVPNSLLNKFNDNVQRNYRYRKIREYIKNLNDNIEIKSSISKDVSIYPIRLDEIERRKINRIVINNSSKGNKITGSDVISYVINEINSMPVRIRDTMHTSFTLDANVYQELVTLLKGDIINLSFEEFVLNDYKTPNIEYIKSYKSIDPKAIPILLDKSVIKLLDQIKDSVSNIVGKKVSRSNIIRDAINQMIVSFKNEDNEVIQLQEKIMNDILSLKSIGGKKVVKELIEEVQNLVDSNIT
;
A
#
# COMPACT_ATOMS: atom_id res chain seq x y z
N MET A 1 -0.80 -15.94 6.61
CA MET A 1 0.63 -16.26 6.39
C MET A 1 1.43 -15.07 6.89
N SER A 2 2.48 -15.30 7.69
CA SER A 2 3.36 -14.23 8.18
C SER A 2 4.11 -13.61 7.00
N LYS A 3 4.17 -12.28 6.95
CA LYS A 3 5.00 -11.54 6.00
C LYS A 3 6.29 -11.13 6.71
N GLU A 4 7.43 -11.33 6.07
CA GLU A 4 8.72 -10.90 6.62
C GLU A 4 9.24 -9.69 5.87
N LEU A 5 9.87 -8.78 6.60
CA LEU A 5 10.51 -7.60 6.01
C LEU A 5 11.84 -8.01 5.40
N VAL A 6 11.99 -7.76 4.10
CA VAL A 6 13.21 -8.05 3.35
C VAL A 6 13.69 -6.77 2.67
N GLY A 7 14.98 -6.45 2.79
CA GLY A 7 15.60 -5.31 2.12
C GLY A 7 16.16 -5.68 0.76
N PHE A 8 15.86 -4.87 -0.26
CA PHE A 8 16.41 -5.02 -1.61
C PHE A 8 17.17 -3.76 -2.02
N SER A 9 18.32 -3.92 -2.66
CA SER A 9 19.10 -2.80 -3.19
C SER A 9 18.49 -2.34 -4.51
N VAL A 10 17.91 -1.15 -4.56
CA VAL A 10 17.24 -0.63 -5.77
C VAL A 10 17.89 0.68 -6.19
N PRO A 11 18.15 0.91 -7.49
CA PRO A 11 18.66 2.19 -7.98
C PRO A 11 17.80 3.38 -7.57
N ASN A 12 18.43 4.45 -7.05
CA ASN A 12 17.72 5.64 -6.57
C ASN A 12 16.88 6.32 -7.67
N SER A 13 17.36 6.33 -8.91
CA SER A 13 16.63 6.84 -10.06
C SER A 13 15.30 6.10 -10.30
N LEU A 14 15.26 4.78 -10.11
CA LEU A 14 14.03 3.99 -10.22
C LEU A 14 13.09 4.25 -9.03
N LEU A 15 13.64 4.35 -7.82
CA LEU A 15 12.85 4.62 -6.62
C LEU A 15 12.20 5.99 -6.66
N ASN A 16 12.91 7.04 -7.08
CA ASN A 16 12.35 8.38 -7.17
C ASN A 16 11.16 8.41 -8.15
N LYS A 17 11.35 7.88 -9.35
CA LYS A 17 10.27 7.77 -10.35
C LYS A 17 9.08 6.95 -9.82
N PHE A 18 9.36 5.88 -9.09
CA PHE A 18 8.32 5.05 -8.49
C PHE A 18 7.56 5.76 -7.38
N ASN A 19 8.27 6.54 -6.56
CA ASN A 19 7.68 7.32 -5.48
C ASN A 19 6.78 8.44 -6.02
N ASP A 20 7.12 9.00 -7.18
CA ASP A 20 6.32 10.02 -7.86
C ASP A 20 5.07 9.42 -8.53
N ASN A 21 5.21 8.22 -9.12
CA ASN A 21 4.13 7.57 -9.85
C ASN A 21 3.15 6.79 -8.96
N VAL A 22 3.60 6.29 -7.82
CA VAL A 22 2.83 5.38 -6.96
C VAL A 22 2.72 5.94 -5.56
N GLN A 23 1.48 6.10 -5.11
CA GLN A 23 1.16 6.54 -3.77
C GLN A 23 1.74 5.63 -2.70
N ARG A 24 2.20 6.23 -1.60
CA ARG A 24 2.96 5.57 -0.53
C ARG A 24 2.28 4.29 -0.03
N ASN A 25 0.99 4.35 0.27
CA ASN A 25 0.24 3.22 0.83
C ASN A 25 0.07 2.05 -0.16
N TYR A 26 0.23 2.29 -1.47
CA TYR A 26 0.06 1.25 -2.50
C TYR A 26 1.38 0.65 -2.99
N ARG A 27 2.53 1.25 -2.66
CA ARG A 27 3.83 0.86 -3.20
C ARG A 27 4.14 -0.62 -3.00
N TYR A 28 4.10 -1.10 -1.76
CA TYR A 28 4.38 -2.52 -1.47
C TYR A 28 3.35 -3.45 -2.07
N ARG A 29 2.08 -3.02 -2.10
CA ARG A 29 1.01 -3.81 -2.68
C ARG A 29 1.19 -3.98 -4.19
N LYS A 30 1.45 -2.91 -4.92
CA LYS A 30 1.70 -2.94 -6.38
C LYS A 30 2.87 -3.87 -6.71
N ILE A 31 3.96 -3.80 -5.94
CA ILE A 31 5.10 -4.70 -6.12
C ILE A 31 4.70 -6.16 -5.89
N ARG A 32 4.00 -6.46 -4.78
CA ARG A 32 3.52 -7.82 -4.47
C ARG A 32 2.58 -8.38 -5.53
N GLU A 33 1.62 -7.59 -5.98
CA GLU A 33 0.68 -8.00 -7.04
C GLU A 33 1.41 -8.26 -8.36
N TYR A 34 2.37 -7.42 -8.71
CA TYR A 34 3.18 -7.62 -9.91
C TYR A 34 4.05 -8.89 -9.80
N ILE A 35 4.67 -9.15 -8.65
CA ILE A 35 5.40 -10.40 -8.38
C ILE A 35 4.49 -11.61 -8.55
N LYS A 36 3.25 -11.58 -8.03
CA LYS A 36 2.30 -12.70 -8.15
C LYS A 36 2.00 -13.06 -9.61
N ASN A 37 1.90 -12.05 -10.47
CA ASN A 37 1.55 -12.22 -11.88
C ASN A 37 2.78 -12.40 -12.80
N LEU A 38 4.00 -12.28 -12.27
CA LEU A 38 5.22 -12.43 -13.06
C LEU A 38 5.36 -13.84 -13.65
N ASN A 39 5.94 -13.96 -14.84
CA ASN A 39 6.32 -15.26 -15.37
C ASN A 39 7.63 -15.73 -14.73
N ASP A 40 7.67 -16.95 -14.19
CA ASP A 40 8.87 -17.54 -13.57
C ASP A 40 10.06 -17.66 -14.55
N ASN A 41 9.80 -17.67 -15.87
CA ASN A 41 10.82 -17.83 -16.92
C ASN A 41 11.29 -16.52 -17.56
N ILE A 42 10.86 -15.38 -17.03
CA ILE A 42 11.22 -14.06 -17.57
C ILE A 42 12.75 -13.86 -17.58
N GLU A 43 13.26 -13.22 -18.62
CA GLU A 43 14.68 -12.92 -18.74
C GLU A 43 14.97 -11.52 -18.19
N ILE A 44 15.79 -11.44 -17.14
CA ILE A 44 16.13 -10.19 -16.46
C ILE A 44 17.62 -9.94 -16.65
N LYS A 45 17.96 -8.72 -17.06
CA LYS A 45 19.36 -8.27 -17.12
C LYS A 45 19.82 -7.84 -15.73
N SER A 46 20.99 -8.32 -15.32
CA SER A 46 21.62 -7.82 -14.10
C SER A 46 21.89 -6.32 -14.24
N SER A 47 21.56 -5.57 -13.19
CA SER A 47 21.84 -4.14 -13.11
C SER A 47 22.96 -3.91 -12.10
N ILE A 48 24.07 -3.34 -12.56
CA ILE A 48 25.16 -2.90 -11.68
C ILE A 48 25.00 -1.38 -11.51
N SER A 49 24.20 -0.96 -10.53
CA SER A 49 24.14 0.45 -10.12
C SER A 49 25.01 0.66 -8.89
N LYS A 50 25.77 1.77 -8.88
CA LYS A 50 26.53 2.21 -7.70
C LYS A 50 25.71 3.09 -6.76
N ASP A 51 24.67 3.72 -7.30
CA ASP A 51 23.76 4.59 -6.55
C ASP A 51 22.46 3.83 -6.26
N VAL A 52 22.39 3.23 -5.07
CA VAL A 52 21.29 2.35 -4.64
C VAL A 52 20.88 2.67 -3.21
N SER A 53 19.58 2.56 -2.93
CA SER A 53 19.05 2.55 -1.57
C SER A 53 18.47 1.20 -1.22
N ILE A 54 18.47 0.87 0.07
CA ILE A 54 17.75 -0.30 0.57
C ILE A 54 16.27 0.03 0.57
N TYR A 55 15.51 -0.66 -0.28
CA TYR A 55 14.06 -0.57 -0.34
C TYR A 55 13.45 -1.76 0.40
N PRO A 56 12.85 -1.53 1.58
CA PRO A 56 12.29 -2.61 2.39
C PRO A 56 10.91 -3.04 1.87
N ILE A 57 10.69 -4.33 1.68
CA ILE A 57 9.41 -4.89 1.24
C ILE A 57 9.03 -6.06 2.12
N ARG A 58 7.78 -6.08 2.61
CA ARG A 58 7.20 -7.24 3.31
C ARG A 58 6.67 -8.26 2.32
N LEU A 59 7.27 -9.44 2.30
CA LEU A 59 6.90 -10.53 1.40
C LEU A 59 6.43 -11.76 2.18
N ASP A 60 5.35 -12.37 1.72
CA ASP A 60 4.95 -13.69 2.18
C ASP A 60 5.84 -14.80 1.57
N GLU A 61 5.68 -16.03 2.07
CA GLU A 61 6.49 -17.15 1.61
C GLU A 61 6.31 -17.45 0.11
N ILE A 62 5.10 -17.26 -0.43
CA ILE A 62 4.79 -17.52 -1.83
C ILE A 62 5.54 -16.51 -2.72
N GLU A 63 5.49 -15.24 -2.35
CA GLU A 63 6.18 -14.13 -3.02
C GLU A 63 7.70 -14.33 -2.99
N ARG A 64 8.27 -14.69 -1.82
CA ARG A 64 9.72 -14.99 -1.71
C ARG A 64 10.14 -16.19 -2.56
N ARG A 65 9.37 -17.29 -2.52
CA ARG A 65 9.63 -18.47 -3.35
C ARG A 65 9.55 -18.15 -4.83
N LYS A 66 8.69 -17.22 -5.25
CA LYS A 66 8.57 -16.78 -6.64
C LYS A 66 9.79 -15.99 -7.10
N ILE A 67 10.25 -15.03 -6.30
CA ILE A 67 11.50 -14.29 -6.57
C ILE A 67 12.68 -15.28 -6.71
N ASN A 68 12.81 -16.22 -5.78
CA ASN A 68 13.88 -17.22 -5.82
C ASN A 68 13.80 -18.12 -7.06
N ARG A 69 12.60 -18.53 -7.49
CA ARG A 69 12.43 -19.28 -8.73
C ARG A 69 12.88 -18.52 -9.96
N ILE A 70 12.54 -17.24 -10.06
CA ILE A 70 12.99 -16.38 -11.18
C ILE A 70 14.51 -16.28 -11.21
N VAL A 71 15.15 -16.11 -10.04
CA VAL A 71 16.63 -16.09 -9.93
C VAL A 71 17.24 -17.41 -10.39
N ILE A 72 16.73 -18.55 -9.92
CA ILE A 72 17.21 -19.88 -10.30
C ILE A 72 17.05 -20.13 -11.81
N ASN A 73 15.90 -19.76 -12.38
CA ASN A 73 15.60 -19.94 -13.80
C ASN A 73 16.44 -19.04 -14.72
N ASN A 74 16.84 -17.85 -14.26
CA ASN A 74 17.79 -17.02 -15.00
C ASN A 74 19.21 -17.58 -14.90
N SER A 75 19.60 -18.06 -13.72
CA SER A 75 20.92 -18.67 -13.49
C SER A 75 21.12 -19.92 -14.36
N SER A 76 20.09 -20.76 -14.52
CA SER A 76 20.15 -21.94 -15.40
C SER A 76 20.31 -21.59 -16.89
N LYS A 77 19.96 -20.36 -17.29
CA LYS A 77 20.20 -19.81 -18.63
C LYS A 77 21.53 -19.07 -18.76
N GLY A 78 22.33 -19.01 -17.70
CA GLY A 78 23.62 -18.29 -17.67
C GLY A 78 23.54 -16.84 -17.20
N ASN A 79 22.34 -16.33 -16.88
CA ASN A 79 22.14 -14.96 -16.41
C ASN A 79 22.24 -14.91 -14.88
N LYS A 80 23.35 -14.36 -14.36
CA LYS A 80 23.54 -14.17 -12.92
C LYS A 80 22.81 -12.93 -12.44
N ILE A 81 21.66 -13.13 -11.80
CA ILE A 81 20.85 -12.06 -11.19
C ILE A 81 20.62 -12.32 -9.69
N THR A 82 20.18 -11.30 -8.98
CA THR A 82 19.83 -11.35 -7.56
C THR A 82 18.35 -11.03 -7.33
N GLY A 83 17.85 -11.23 -6.11
CA GLY A 83 16.51 -10.76 -5.74
C GLY A 83 16.33 -9.25 -5.91
N SER A 84 17.40 -8.47 -5.69
CA SER A 84 17.41 -7.01 -5.92
C SER A 84 17.21 -6.65 -7.40
N ASP A 85 17.76 -7.44 -8.32
CA ASP A 85 17.53 -7.26 -9.76
C ASP A 85 16.07 -7.56 -10.12
N VAL A 86 15.47 -8.59 -9.52
CA VAL A 86 14.04 -8.91 -9.72
C VAL A 86 13.17 -7.75 -9.23
N ILE A 87 13.42 -7.21 -8.04
CA ILE A 87 12.65 -6.08 -7.51
C ILE A 87 12.85 -4.81 -8.35
N SER A 88 14.09 -4.54 -8.79
CA SER A 88 14.38 -3.40 -9.67
C SER A 88 13.66 -3.53 -11.01
N TYR A 89 13.62 -4.74 -11.57
CA TYR A 89 12.83 -5.05 -12.76
C TYR A 89 11.35 -4.75 -12.54
N VAL A 90 10.76 -5.26 -11.45
CA VAL A 90 9.35 -5.02 -11.12
C VAL A 90 9.03 -3.53 -10.98
N ILE A 91 9.87 -2.78 -10.26
CA ILE A 91 9.69 -1.34 -10.07
C ILE A 91 9.80 -0.59 -11.41
N ASN A 92 10.74 -0.98 -12.27
CA ASN A 92 10.89 -0.40 -13.59
C ASN A 92 9.68 -0.65 -14.50
N GLU A 93 9.12 -1.87 -14.45
CA GLU A 93 7.91 -2.20 -15.19
C GLU A 93 6.71 -1.37 -14.72
N ILE A 94 6.53 -1.23 -13.40
CA ILE A 94 5.48 -0.38 -12.83
C ILE A 94 5.67 1.08 -13.29
N ASN A 95 6.91 1.58 -13.27
CA ASN A 95 7.25 2.93 -13.76
C ASN A 95 7.07 3.14 -15.26
N SER A 96 6.97 2.06 -16.04
CA SER A 96 6.78 2.09 -17.48
C SER A 96 5.32 1.93 -17.88
N MET A 97 4.43 1.63 -16.91
CA MET A 97 3.00 1.66 -17.14
C MET A 97 2.56 3.08 -17.51
N PRO A 98 1.70 3.24 -18.52
CA PRO A 98 1.24 4.56 -18.93
C PRO A 98 0.57 5.25 -17.74
N VAL A 99 1.03 6.46 -17.43
CA VAL A 99 0.37 7.33 -16.46
C VAL A 99 -1.03 7.60 -16.99
N ARG A 100 -2.04 7.19 -16.23
CA ARG A 100 -3.43 7.32 -16.62
C ARG A 100 -3.76 8.80 -16.87
N ILE A 101 -4.18 9.12 -18.10
CA ILE A 101 -4.72 10.44 -18.42
C ILE A 101 -6.06 10.56 -17.69
N ARG A 102 -6.13 11.43 -16.69
CA ARG A 102 -7.30 11.58 -15.83
C ARG A 102 -8.34 12.47 -16.50
N ASP A 103 -9.48 11.87 -16.85
CA ASP A 103 -10.70 12.62 -17.17
C ASP A 103 -11.58 12.66 -15.93
N THR A 104 -11.48 13.76 -15.18
CA THR A 104 -12.07 13.88 -13.85
C THR A 104 -13.47 14.45 -13.85
N MET A 105 -14.29 14.03 -12.90
CA MET A 105 -15.61 14.56 -12.63
C MET A 105 -15.72 14.97 -11.16
N HIS A 106 -16.23 16.18 -10.91
CA HIS A 106 -16.57 16.59 -9.55
C HIS A 106 -17.75 15.78 -9.05
N THR A 107 -17.55 15.12 -7.91
CA THR A 107 -18.60 14.38 -7.23
C THR A 107 -18.66 14.79 -5.78
N SER A 108 -19.84 14.73 -5.19
CA SER A 108 -20.02 14.89 -3.76
C SER A 108 -20.79 13.70 -3.25
N PHE A 109 -20.36 13.15 -2.12
CA PHE A 109 -21.06 12.06 -1.47
C PHE A 109 -21.12 12.28 0.03
N THR A 110 -22.13 11.68 0.63
CA THR A 110 -22.42 11.80 2.06
C THR A 110 -21.67 10.71 2.82
N LEU A 111 -20.91 11.10 3.83
CA LEU A 111 -20.14 10.23 4.73
C LEU A 111 -20.26 10.76 6.16
N ASP A 112 -20.14 9.89 7.17
CA ASP A 112 -20.08 10.39 8.55
C ASP A 112 -18.77 11.14 8.79
N ALA A 113 -18.83 12.23 9.55
CA ALA A 113 -17.68 13.09 9.82
C ALA A 113 -16.51 12.34 10.48
N ASN A 114 -16.79 11.41 11.39
CA ASN A 114 -15.80 10.57 12.06
C ASN A 114 -15.04 9.66 11.07
N VAL A 115 -15.75 9.02 10.14
CA VAL A 115 -15.15 8.16 9.11
C VAL A 115 -14.25 8.97 8.18
N TYR A 116 -14.65 10.20 7.85
CA TYR A 116 -13.78 11.09 7.07
C TYR A 116 -12.51 11.49 7.83
N GLN A 117 -12.62 11.85 9.11
CA GLN A 117 -11.45 12.18 9.93
C GLN A 117 -10.48 11.00 10.07
N GLU A 118 -11.03 9.80 10.21
CA GLU A 118 -10.26 8.56 10.26
C GLU A 118 -9.51 8.31 8.95
N LEU A 119 -10.19 8.48 7.80
CA LEU A 119 -9.57 8.39 6.48
C LEU A 119 -8.42 9.40 6.31
N VAL A 120 -8.64 10.67 6.67
CA VAL A 120 -7.62 11.73 6.62
C VAL A 120 -6.41 11.37 7.48
N THR A 121 -6.65 10.86 8.69
CA THR A 121 -5.58 10.47 9.62
C THR A 121 -4.74 9.32 9.08
N LEU A 122 -5.38 8.31 8.50
CA LEU A 122 -4.68 7.14 7.92
C LEU A 122 -3.84 7.52 6.70
N LEU A 123 -4.34 8.46 5.89
CA LEU A 123 -3.67 8.87 4.65
C LEU A 123 -2.44 9.77 4.90
N LYS A 124 -2.26 10.34 6.09
CA LYS A 124 -1.03 11.06 6.53
C LYS A 124 -0.47 12.04 5.48
N GLY A 125 -1.34 12.77 4.77
CA GLY A 125 -0.97 13.74 3.72
C GLY A 125 -1.09 13.23 2.28
N ASP A 126 -1.41 11.95 2.06
CA ASP A 126 -1.74 11.42 0.73
C ASP A 126 -3.02 12.07 0.18
N ILE A 127 -3.08 12.21 -1.14
CA ILE A 127 -4.23 12.82 -1.83
C ILE A 127 -5.40 11.83 -1.81
N ILE A 128 -6.40 12.12 -0.96
CA ILE A 128 -7.61 11.31 -0.74
C ILE A 128 -8.24 10.82 -2.06
N ASN A 129 -8.38 11.71 -3.04
CA ASN A 129 -8.99 11.39 -4.32
C ASN A 129 -8.24 10.25 -5.03
N LEU A 130 -6.92 10.39 -5.15
CA LEU A 130 -6.08 9.41 -5.83
C LEU A 130 -6.00 8.10 -5.03
N SER A 131 -5.94 8.17 -3.70
CA SER A 131 -5.92 6.98 -2.85
C SER A 131 -7.22 6.19 -2.96
N PHE A 132 -8.35 6.89 -2.98
CA PHE A 132 -9.65 6.26 -3.17
C PHE A 132 -9.79 5.69 -4.59
N GLU A 133 -9.33 6.39 -5.62
CA GLU A 133 -9.31 5.88 -7.00
C GLU A 133 -8.52 4.57 -7.09
N GLU A 134 -7.30 4.52 -6.55
CA GLU A 134 -6.49 3.31 -6.52
C GLU A 134 -7.16 2.20 -5.71
N PHE A 135 -7.74 2.50 -4.56
CA PHE A 135 -8.49 1.49 -3.79
C PHE A 135 -9.61 0.87 -4.61
N VAL A 136 -10.43 1.70 -5.27
CA VAL A 136 -11.59 1.20 -6.03
C VAL A 136 -11.16 0.32 -7.20
N LEU A 137 -10.08 0.69 -7.90
CA LEU A 137 -9.63 -0.04 -9.08
C LEU A 137 -8.99 -1.38 -8.76
N ASN A 138 -8.22 -1.46 -7.66
CA ASN A 138 -7.39 -2.63 -7.38
C ASN A 138 -7.99 -3.52 -6.26
N ASP A 139 -8.72 -2.93 -5.32
CA ASP A 139 -8.96 -3.54 -4.01
C ASP A 139 -10.44 -3.76 -3.71
N TYR A 140 -11.29 -2.84 -4.16
CA TYR A 140 -12.72 -2.89 -3.92
C TYR A 140 -13.42 -3.88 -4.86
N LYS A 141 -13.24 -5.18 -4.59
CA LYS A 141 -13.77 -6.27 -5.43
C LYS A 141 -15.14 -6.77 -4.99
N THR A 142 -15.40 -6.81 -3.68
CA THR A 142 -16.62 -7.41 -3.12
C THR A 142 -17.30 -6.44 -2.17
N PRO A 143 -18.45 -5.86 -2.57
CA PRO A 143 -19.22 -4.99 -1.70
C PRO A 143 -19.73 -5.71 -0.46
N ASN A 144 -19.67 -5.08 0.71
CA ASN A 144 -20.27 -5.63 1.92
C ASN A 144 -21.77 -5.32 1.93
N ILE A 145 -22.56 -6.28 1.45
CA ILE A 145 -24.01 -6.15 1.33
C ILE A 145 -24.69 -5.89 2.67
N GLU A 146 -24.21 -6.50 3.76
CA GLU A 146 -24.79 -6.32 5.09
C GLU A 146 -24.52 -4.92 5.63
N TYR A 147 -23.30 -4.43 5.48
CA TYR A 147 -22.94 -3.05 5.83
C TYR A 147 -23.79 -2.07 5.03
N ILE A 148 -23.91 -2.24 3.71
CA ILE A 148 -24.72 -1.38 2.84
C ILE A 148 -26.19 -1.34 3.29
N LYS A 149 -26.78 -2.47 3.71
CA LYS A 149 -28.17 -2.56 4.16
C LYS A 149 -28.40 -1.96 5.55
N SER A 150 -27.48 -2.19 6.47
CA SER A 150 -27.63 -1.88 7.90
C SER A 150 -27.10 -0.51 8.29
N TYR A 151 -26.28 0.10 7.45
CA TYR A 151 -25.64 1.38 7.74
C TYR A 151 -26.66 2.50 7.98
N LYS A 152 -26.53 3.13 9.13
CA LYS A 152 -27.27 4.33 9.52
C LYS A 152 -26.26 5.43 9.80
N SER A 153 -26.35 6.52 9.04
CA SER A 153 -25.50 7.70 9.23
C SER A 153 -25.88 8.39 10.53
N ILE A 154 -24.86 8.74 11.33
CA ILE A 154 -25.02 9.40 12.62
C ILE A 154 -24.75 10.90 12.48
N ASP A 155 -23.76 11.28 11.65
CA ASP A 155 -23.37 12.68 11.43
C ASP A 155 -22.98 12.91 9.95
N PRO A 156 -23.96 12.96 9.04
CA PRO A 156 -23.72 13.01 7.61
C PRO A 156 -23.10 14.35 7.17
N LYS A 157 -21.93 14.28 6.54
CA LYS A 157 -21.27 15.39 5.87
C LYS A 157 -21.13 15.11 4.38
N ALA A 158 -21.41 16.12 3.56
CA ALA A 158 -21.13 16.08 2.12
C ALA A 158 -19.65 16.38 1.88
N ILE A 159 -18.96 15.48 1.19
CA ILE A 159 -17.52 15.55 0.95
C ILE A 159 -17.28 15.65 -0.56
N PRO A 160 -16.70 16.77 -1.03
CA PRO A 160 -16.37 16.93 -2.43
C PRO A 160 -15.12 16.10 -2.76
N ILE A 161 -15.22 15.26 -3.79
CA ILE A 161 -14.13 14.44 -4.30
C ILE A 161 -14.09 14.54 -5.82
N LEU A 162 -12.90 14.75 -6.36
CA LEU A 162 -12.64 14.78 -7.79
C LEU A 162 -12.15 13.40 -8.23
N LEU A 163 -13.03 12.65 -8.90
CA LEU A 163 -12.75 11.27 -9.31
C LEU A 163 -12.64 11.14 -10.83
N ASP A 164 -11.75 10.28 -11.28
CA ASP A 164 -11.69 9.85 -12.67
C ASP A 164 -12.99 9.15 -13.10
N LYS A 165 -13.52 9.51 -14.28
CA LYS A 165 -14.77 8.96 -14.83
C LYS A 165 -14.76 7.44 -14.96
N SER A 166 -13.61 6.80 -15.19
CA SER A 166 -13.56 5.34 -15.26
C SER A 166 -13.79 4.69 -13.87
N VAL A 167 -13.33 5.34 -12.79
CA VAL A 167 -13.65 4.91 -11.41
C VAL A 167 -15.14 5.06 -11.14
N ILE A 168 -15.75 6.17 -11.57
CA ILE A 168 -17.20 6.38 -11.46
C ILE A 168 -17.98 5.29 -12.21
N LYS A 169 -17.58 4.95 -13.43
CA LYS A 169 -18.20 3.87 -14.22
C LYS A 169 -18.13 2.53 -13.49
N LEU A 170 -16.99 2.19 -12.91
CA LEU A 170 -16.83 0.95 -12.13
C LEU A 170 -17.74 0.96 -10.89
N LEU A 171 -17.79 2.06 -10.14
CA LEU A 171 -18.69 2.21 -9.00
C LEU A 171 -20.16 2.08 -9.40
N ASP A 172 -20.55 2.59 -10.56
CA ASP A 172 -21.91 2.44 -11.08
C ASP A 172 -22.23 1.00 -11.47
N GLN A 173 -21.32 0.28 -12.11
CA GLN A 173 -21.48 -1.15 -12.41
C GLN A 173 -21.66 -1.98 -11.12
N ILE A 174 -20.86 -1.68 -10.10
CA ILE A 174 -20.96 -2.33 -8.79
C ILE A 174 -22.31 -1.99 -8.13
N LYS A 175 -22.70 -0.72 -8.13
CA LYS A 175 -23.99 -0.25 -7.59
C LYS A 175 -25.18 -0.96 -8.23
N ASP A 176 -25.16 -1.13 -9.55
CA ASP A 176 -26.24 -1.79 -10.29
C ASP A 176 -26.28 -3.30 -9.94
N SER A 177 -25.11 -3.94 -9.85
CA SER A 177 -24.98 -5.34 -9.44
C SER A 177 -25.50 -5.58 -8.01
N VAL A 178 -25.14 -4.71 -7.06
CA VAL A 178 -25.61 -4.76 -5.68
C VAL A 178 -27.11 -4.50 -5.60
N SER A 179 -27.64 -3.54 -6.37
CA SER A 179 -29.09 -3.26 -6.41
C SER A 179 -29.90 -4.48 -6.82
N ASN A 180 -29.40 -5.24 -7.80
CA ASN A 180 -30.02 -6.50 -8.25
C ASN A 180 -30.00 -7.57 -7.14
N ILE A 181 -28.88 -7.74 -6.44
CA ILE A 181 -28.74 -8.71 -5.34
C ILE A 181 -29.65 -8.34 -4.15
N VAL A 182 -29.73 -7.06 -3.82
CA VAL A 182 -30.51 -6.56 -2.67
C VAL A 182 -32.02 -6.50 -2.98
N GLY A 183 -32.39 -6.49 -4.26
CA GLY A 183 -33.78 -6.32 -4.71
C GLY A 183 -34.34 -4.92 -4.43
N LYS A 184 -33.47 -3.92 -4.21
CA LYS A 184 -33.83 -2.52 -3.95
C LYS A 184 -32.81 -1.58 -4.57
N LYS A 185 -33.23 -0.35 -4.87
CA LYS A 185 -32.35 0.69 -5.42
C LYS A 185 -31.28 1.09 -4.40
N VAL A 186 -30.01 0.90 -4.76
CA VAL A 186 -28.85 1.32 -3.97
C VAL A 186 -28.26 2.58 -4.57
N SER A 187 -27.90 3.56 -3.74
CA SER A 187 -27.30 4.81 -4.22
C SER A 187 -25.79 4.65 -4.39
N ARG A 188 -25.18 5.47 -5.27
CA ARG A 188 -23.71 5.51 -5.40
C ARG A 188 -23.02 5.85 -4.09
N SER A 189 -23.63 6.73 -3.28
CA SER A 189 -23.12 7.07 -1.94
C SER A 189 -23.06 5.85 -1.01
N ASN A 190 -23.95 4.86 -1.14
CA ASN A 190 -23.85 3.64 -0.35
C ASN A 190 -22.61 2.82 -0.73
N ILE A 191 -22.32 2.69 -2.02
CA ILE A 191 -21.14 1.97 -2.53
C ILE A 191 -19.86 2.69 -2.12
N ILE A 192 -19.83 4.02 -2.24
CA ILE A 192 -18.65 4.80 -1.86
C ILE A 192 -18.38 4.71 -0.36
N ARG A 193 -19.41 4.75 0.50
CA ARG A 193 -19.25 4.56 1.95
C ARG A 193 -18.68 3.20 2.28
N ASP A 194 -19.19 2.14 1.66
CA ASP A 194 -18.67 0.79 1.83
C ASP A 194 -17.21 0.69 1.36
N ALA A 195 -16.89 1.23 0.19
CA ALA A 195 -15.52 1.26 -0.32
C ALA A 195 -14.57 2.00 0.64
N ILE A 196 -14.96 3.15 1.19
CA ILE A 196 -14.14 3.90 2.15
C ILE A 196 -13.99 3.14 3.47
N ASN A 197 -15.06 2.51 3.95
CA ASN A 197 -14.98 1.69 5.15
C ASN A 197 -14.02 0.51 4.95
N GLN A 198 -14.09 -0.18 3.80
CA GLN A 198 -13.16 -1.25 3.48
C GLN A 198 -11.72 -0.75 3.27
N MET A 199 -11.54 0.43 2.70
CA MET A 199 -10.23 1.08 2.55
C MET A 199 -9.59 1.38 3.90
N ILE A 200 -10.36 1.96 4.82
CA ILE A 200 -9.95 2.21 6.21
C ILE A 200 -9.54 0.91 6.90
N VAL A 201 -10.36 -0.15 6.78
CA VAL A 201 -10.05 -1.46 7.36
C VAL A 201 -8.78 -2.05 6.74
N SER A 202 -8.61 -1.93 5.42
CA SER A 202 -7.41 -2.39 4.72
C SER A 202 -6.17 -1.66 5.23
N PHE A 203 -6.22 -0.33 5.33
CA PHE A 203 -5.10 0.47 5.82
C PHE A 203 -4.84 0.26 7.30
N LYS A 204 -5.85 0.10 8.15
CA LYS A 204 -5.66 -0.25 9.56
C LYS A 204 -5.01 -1.61 9.74
N ASN A 205 -5.34 -2.58 8.88
CA ASN A 205 -4.69 -3.87 8.91
C ASN A 205 -3.24 -3.79 8.42
N GLU A 206 -2.90 -2.80 7.58
CA GLU A 206 -1.51 -2.49 7.22
C GLU A 206 -0.79 -1.63 8.30
N ASP A 207 -1.48 -0.71 8.99
CA ASP A 207 -0.95 0.15 10.07
C ASP A 207 -0.89 -0.56 11.44
N ASN A 208 -1.59 -1.70 11.61
CA ASN A 208 -1.38 -2.64 12.72
C ASN A 208 0.09 -3.08 12.80
N GLU A 209 0.84 -2.95 11.71
CA GLU A 209 2.27 -3.23 11.65
C GLU A 209 3.12 -2.11 12.30
N VAL A 210 2.66 -0.85 12.30
CA VAL A 210 3.30 0.23 13.07
C VAL A 210 3.06 0.00 14.56
N ILE A 211 1.84 -0.39 14.93
CA ILE A 211 1.50 -0.72 16.32
C ILE A 211 2.31 -1.94 16.80
N GLN A 212 2.42 -3.00 15.99
CA GLN A 212 3.25 -4.16 16.31
C GLN A 212 4.75 -3.81 16.37
N LEU A 213 5.24 -2.93 15.49
CA LEU A 213 6.63 -2.47 15.55
C LEU A 213 6.88 -1.62 16.80
N GLN A 214 5.94 -0.74 17.17
CA GLN A 214 5.99 0.04 18.41
C GLN A 214 5.97 -0.88 19.63
N GLU A 215 5.11 -1.90 19.65
CA GLU A 215 5.06 -2.91 20.72
C GLU A 215 6.36 -3.71 20.79
N LYS A 216 6.92 -4.12 19.64
CA LYS A 216 8.20 -4.82 19.60
C LYS A 216 9.34 -3.94 20.12
N ILE A 217 9.45 -2.71 19.63
CA ILE A 217 10.45 -1.73 20.10
C ILE A 217 10.29 -1.51 21.61
N MET A 218 9.06 -1.36 22.09
CA MET A 218 8.78 -1.19 23.52
C MET A 218 9.24 -2.41 24.33
N ASN A 219 8.92 -3.62 23.88
CA ASN A 219 9.34 -4.86 24.53
C ASN A 219 10.87 -5.05 24.52
N ASP A 220 11.53 -4.71 23.42
CA ASP A 220 12.98 -4.75 23.30
C ASP A 220 13.65 -3.70 24.23
N ILE A 221 13.08 -2.49 24.33
CA ILE A 221 13.53 -1.44 25.28
C ILE A 221 13.35 -1.90 26.74
N LEU A 222 12.22 -2.52 27.07
CA LEU A 222 11.98 -3.06 28.41
C LEU A 222 12.95 -4.19 28.76
N SER A 223 13.26 -5.06 27.78
CA SER A 223 14.24 -6.13 27.95
C SER A 223 15.66 -5.57 28.12
N LEU A 224 16.04 -4.57 27.32
CA LEU A 224 17.32 -3.88 27.46
C LEU A 224 17.45 -3.17 28.82
N LYS A 225 16.37 -2.54 29.30
CA LYS A 225 16.33 -1.98 30.65
C LYS A 225 16.57 -3.05 31.73
N SER A 226 16.03 -4.25 31.55
CA SER A 226 16.20 -5.36 32.48
C SER A 226 17.63 -5.92 32.48
N ILE A 227 18.31 -5.90 31.33
CA ILE A 227 19.64 -6.51 31.16
C ILE A 227 20.76 -5.48 31.43
N GLY A 228 20.68 -4.31 30.80
CA GLY A 228 21.71 -3.26 30.84
C GLY A 228 21.39 -2.08 31.76
N GLY A 229 20.20 -2.05 32.37
CA GLY A 229 19.78 -0.97 33.27
C GLY A 229 19.34 0.31 32.57
N LYS A 230 18.84 1.27 33.35
CA LYS A 230 18.27 2.54 32.84
C LYS A 230 19.27 3.41 32.06
N LYS A 231 20.56 3.31 32.37
CA LYS A 231 21.61 4.16 31.77
C LYS A 231 21.82 3.84 30.29
N VAL A 232 21.95 2.55 29.97
CA VAL A 232 22.12 2.06 28.59
C VAL A 232 20.92 2.41 27.71
N VAL A 233 19.70 2.32 28.25
CA VAL A 233 18.49 2.70 27.51
C VAL A 233 18.47 4.20 27.19
N LYS A 234 18.92 5.06 28.12
CA LYS A 234 18.98 6.51 27.88
C LYS A 234 19.99 6.86 26.80
N GLU A 235 21.18 6.26 26.86
CA GLU A 235 22.24 6.46 25.85
C GLU A 235 21.74 6.05 24.45
N LEU A 236 21.05 4.91 24.33
CA LEU A 236 20.46 4.48 23.07
C LEU A 236 19.38 5.44 22.55
N ILE A 237 18.53 5.98 23.43
CA ILE A 237 17.49 6.95 23.02
C ILE A 237 18.13 8.25 22.52
N GLU A 238 19.19 8.74 23.17
CA GLU A 238 19.93 9.92 22.73
C GLU A 238 20.62 9.68 21.37
N GLU A 239 21.23 8.51 21.15
CA GLU A 239 21.81 8.15 19.84
C GLU A 239 20.75 8.09 18.74
N VAL A 240 19.59 7.49 19.02
CA VAL A 240 18.48 7.43 18.06
C VAL A 240 17.94 8.82 17.76
N GLN A 241 17.80 9.70 18.76
CA GLN A 241 17.38 11.09 18.55
C GLN A 241 18.37 11.85 17.66
N ASN A 242 19.66 11.73 17.95
CA ASN A 242 20.70 12.36 17.13
C ASN A 242 20.68 11.86 15.69
N LEU A 243 20.44 10.56 15.45
CA LEU A 243 20.30 9.97 14.12
C LEU A 243 19.04 10.46 13.38
N VAL A 244 17.94 10.68 14.09
CA VAL A 244 16.70 11.17 13.48
C VAL A 244 16.83 12.65 13.12
N ASP A 245 17.43 13.46 14.00
CA ASP A 245 17.59 14.90 13.81
C ASP A 245 18.62 15.25 12.72
N SER A 246 19.66 14.42 12.55
CA SER A 246 20.68 14.60 11.49
C SER A 246 20.20 14.21 10.08
N ASN A 247 19.02 13.61 9.94
CA ASN A 247 18.40 13.29 8.65
C ASN A 247 17.34 14.34 8.19
N ILE A 248 17.23 15.47 8.89
CA ILE A 248 16.24 16.55 8.61
C ILE A 248 16.91 17.85 8.09
N THR A 249 18.24 17.89 7.95
CA THR A 249 19.00 18.96 7.26
C THR A 249 19.46 18.54 5.88
#